data_AF-A0AAU5M3Q3-F1
#
_entry.id   AF-A0AAU5M3Q3-F1
#
_cell.length_a   1.000
_cell.length_b   1.000
_cell.length_c   1.000
_cell.angle_alpha   90.00
_cell.angle_beta   90.00
_cell.angle_gamma   90.00
#
_symmetry.space_group_name_H-M   'P 1'
#
loop_
_entity.id
_entity.type
_entity.pdbx_description
1 polymer ?
#
loop_
_entity_poly.entity_id
_entity_poly.type
_entity_poly.pdbx_seq_one_letter_code
_entity_poly.pdbx_strand_id
1 'polypeptide(L)'
;MNQLPVAVVGAGPIGLTTALGLAHYGIPYVLLEEDAVLSSDTKAGTTLSRTLEIWNRYGAVDRILGAALRIDEIGDIDRATNTPRASVQLAELAHDTQFPFVINLPQQKMEPLLAAALPEPVLTQRRLTSFEVLDDRVVLQLETPDGPQELEASYLLACDGGRSRIRDALGVKVVGETLPERYMLIDVVVDLDVNNARDYPYLAYFADKSEWMVLIRQPDNWRFLFPLAAGADTPGDEDLLVKVKQFIGEVDRIELLGSVVYNVHHRVAEQWTKDRKVFLMGDAAHLITPMWALGLNTGALDASNLPWRLAWVLRGWADPSLLDGYEQEQRPVAIEGSGEMAEAARKYMSFQRGAVTEGTSDWATAYTRTLLSVRLDVDGSGDWSMVATSAAPPAVRAGDRAPDLVLQSPTGRLTIHDLCRDSFVALYFTDVRRRPEIPVNGSPALQHYAVSRWDAPHDSGLRDRALFDPGSVATKRYGVPPESVVLIRPDGHVAAVAPMGTGIAEELYTRITGREVP
;
A
#
# COMPACT_ATOMS: atom_id res chain seq x y z
N MET A 1 -2.42 33.55 -8.27
CA MET A 1 -2.59 33.54 -6.80
C MET A 1 -1.68 32.43 -6.27
N ASN A 2 -0.83 32.69 -5.27
CA ASN A 2 -0.01 31.63 -4.70
C ASN A 2 -0.95 30.57 -4.10
N GLN A 3 -0.87 29.36 -4.63
CA GLN A 3 -1.64 28.23 -4.15
C GLN A 3 -1.11 27.86 -2.75
N LEU A 4 -1.97 27.85 -1.73
CA LEU A 4 -1.59 27.45 -0.38
C LEU A 4 -1.14 25.97 -0.40
N PRO A 5 -0.11 25.60 0.39
CA PRO A 5 0.39 24.24 0.42
C PRO A 5 -0.63 23.27 1.02
N VAL A 6 -0.44 21.98 0.78
CA VAL A 6 -1.07 20.90 1.56
C VAL A 6 -0.24 20.66 2.82
N ALA A 7 -0.86 20.70 4.00
CA ALA A 7 -0.19 20.38 5.25
C ALA A 7 -0.32 18.88 5.53
N VAL A 8 0.81 18.18 5.65
CA VAL A 8 0.89 16.78 6.10
C VAL A 8 1.44 16.78 7.52
N VAL A 9 0.72 16.20 8.48
CA VAL A 9 1.12 16.17 9.90
C VAL A 9 1.44 14.75 10.33
N GLY A 10 2.69 14.53 10.75
CA GLY A 10 3.28 13.24 11.09
C GLY A 10 4.18 12.73 9.97
N ALA A 11 5.47 12.54 10.25
CA ALA A 11 6.48 12.05 9.29
C ALA A 11 6.81 10.57 9.46
N GLY A 12 5.82 9.76 9.88
CA GLY A 12 5.89 8.31 9.77
C GLY A 12 5.79 7.84 8.31
N PRO A 13 5.75 6.51 8.06
CA PRO A 13 5.81 5.96 6.70
C PRO A 13 4.68 6.46 5.80
N ILE A 14 3.48 6.67 6.37
CA ILE A 14 2.31 7.14 5.62
C ILE A 14 2.43 8.63 5.27
N GLY A 15 2.87 9.47 6.20
CA GLY A 15 3.11 10.89 5.92
C GLY A 15 4.22 11.11 4.90
N LEU A 16 5.32 10.36 5.01
CA LEU A 16 6.43 10.39 4.05
C LEU A 16 5.97 9.91 2.66
N THR A 17 5.21 8.81 2.58
CA THR A 17 4.69 8.30 1.29
C THR A 17 3.68 9.27 0.68
N THR A 18 2.82 9.89 1.50
CA THR A 18 1.87 10.92 1.04
C THR A 18 2.60 12.14 0.51
N ALA A 19 3.64 12.62 1.20
CA ALA A 19 4.47 13.73 0.74
C ALA A 19 5.20 13.41 -0.58
N LEU A 20 5.70 12.17 -0.74
CA LEU A 20 6.25 11.70 -2.02
C LEU A 20 5.19 11.74 -3.14
N GLY A 21 3.95 11.33 -2.86
CA GLY A 21 2.84 11.42 -3.80
C GLY A 21 2.50 12.87 -4.18
N LEU A 22 2.46 13.79 -3.20
CA LEU A 22 2.24 15.21 -3.45
C LEU A 22 3.36 15.81 -4.31
N ALA A 23 4.62 15.50 -3.98
CA ALA A 23 5.80 15.89 -4.74
C ALA A 23 5.75 15.39 -6.18
N HIS A 24 5.40 14.11 -6.38
CA HIS A 24 5.25 13.48 -7.69
C HIS A 24 4.27 14.24 -8.59
N TYR A 25 3.13 14.67 -8.04
CA TYR A 25 2.14 15.46 -8.78
C TYR A 25 2.42 16.97 -8.82
N GLY A 26 3.54 17.43 -8.26
CA GLY A 26 3.92 18.85 -8.22
C GLY A 26 3.00 19.71 -7.34
N ILE A 27 2.37 19.13 -6.33
CA ILE A 27 1.51 19.85 -5.38
C ILE A 27 2.41 20.46 -4.29
N PRO A 28 2.40 21.79 -4.06
CA PRO A 28 3.11 22.40 -2.95
C PRO A 28 2.64 21.80 -1.61
N TYR A 29 3.56 21.39 -0.75
CA TYR A 29 3.24 20.78 0.54
C TYR A 29 4.21 21.22 1.63
N VAL A 30 3.79 21.02 2.88
CA VAL A 30 4.66 21.07 4.06
C VAL A 30 4.44 19.81 4.87
N LEU A 31 5.53 19.14 5.25
CA LEU A 31 5.49 17.93 6.06
C LEU A 31 6.02 18.25 7.46
N LEU A 32 5.14 18.17 8.45
CA LEU A 32 5.39 18.55 9.84
C LEU A 32 5.59 17.30 10.70
N GLU A 33 6.64 17.31 11.52
CA GLU A 33 6.92 16.27 12.52
C GLU A 33 7.12 16.93 13.88
N GLU A 34 6.49 16.38 14.92
CA GLU A 34 6.62 16.93 16.27
C GLU A 34 7.93 16.57 16.94
N ASP A 35 8.50 15.41 16.63
CA ASP A 35 9.75 14.95 17.20
C ASP A 35 10.96 15.61 16.52
N ALA A 36 12.09 15.64 17.22
CA ALA A 36 13.33 16.21 16.69
C ALA A 36 14.02 15.32 15.64
N VAL A 37 13.73 14.03 15.69
CA VAL A 37 14.27 13.00 14.80
C VAL A 37 13.14 12.05 14.41
N LEU A 38 13.27 11.41 13.25
CA LEU A 38 12.36 10.35 12.83
C LEU A 38 12.42 9.16 13.81
N SER A 39 11.38 8.33 13.79
CA SER A 39 11.17 7.34 14.85
C SER A 39 12.28 6.29 14.85
N SER A 40 12.87 6.06 16.04
CA SER A 40 13.78 4.92 16.29
C SER A 40 13.03 3.67 16.77
N ASP A 41 11.69 3.67 16.76
CA ASP A 41 10.92 2.55 17.29
C ASP A 41 11.04 1.33 16.37
N THR A 42 11.18 0.16 17.00
CA THR A 42 11.16 -1.14 16.35
C THR A 42 9.71 -1.54 15.98
N LYS A 43 9.11 -0.80 15.02
CA LYS A 43 7.77 -1.04 14.45
C LYS A 43 7.85 -1.91 13.18
N ALA A 44 6.81 -1.91 12.34
CA ALA A 44 6.65 -2.79 11.18
C ALA A 44 7.95 -3.06 10.39
N GLY A 45 8.12 -4.31 9.95
CA GLY A 45 9.35 -4.76 9.28
C GLY A 45 9.16 -5.27 7.86
N THR A 46 7.95 -5.70 7.46
CA THR A 46 7.71 -6.31 6.15
C THR A 46 6.88 -5.39 5.26
N THR A 47 7.36 -5.11 4.06
CA THR A 47 6.66 -4.35 3.03
C THR A 47 6.24 -5.29 1.90
N LEU A 48 4.95 -5.22 1.54
CA LEU A 48 4.31 -6.07 0.54
C LEU A 48 4.44 -5.47 -0.86
N SER A 49 4.26 -6.30 -1.89
CA SER A 49 4.45 -5.93 -3.30
C SER A 49 3.64 -4.70 -3.71
N ARG A 50 2.37 -4.59 -3.25
CA ARG A 50 1.54 -3.42 -3.56
C ARG A 50 2.15 -2.10 -3.05
N THR A 51 2.81 -2.09 -1.90
CA THR A 51 3.48 -0.91 -1.38
C THR A 51 4.77 -0.59 -2.14
N LEU A 52 5.49 -1.61 -2.62
CA LEU A 52 6.63 -1.41 -3.51
C LEU A 52 6.21 -0.74 -4.84
N GLU A 53 5.06 -1.11 -5.40
CA GLU A 53 4.50 -0.43 -6.59
C GLU A 53 4.21 1.05 -6.33
N ILE A 54 3.70 1.38 -5.15
CA ILE A 54 3.40 2.76 -4.74
C ILE A 54 4.69 3.56 -4.61
N TRP A 55 5.72 3.02 -3.95
CA TRP A 55 7.02 3.67 -3.86
C TRP A 55 7.75 3.73 -5.20
N ASN A 56 7.52 2.78 -6.11
CA ASN A 56 8.06 2.83 -7.46
C ASN A 56 7.44 3.99 -8.24
N ARG A 57 6.10 4.13 -8.16
CA ARG A 57 5.38 5.25 -8.77
C ARG A 57 5.95 6.59 -8.34
N TYR A 58 6.24 6.76 -7.04
CA TYR A 58 6.73 8.00 -6.47
C TYR A 58 8.27 8.09 -6.39
N GLY A 59 9.01 7.20 -7.07
CA GLY A 59 10.46 7.30 -7.24
C GLY A 59 11.31 7.00 -6.00
N ALA A 60 10.75 6.34 -4.98
CA ALA A 60 11.47 5.99 -3.75
C ALA A 60 11.95 4.53 -3.70
N VAL A 61 11.44 3.65 -4.56
CA VAL A 61 11.64 2.19 -4.43
C VAL A 61 13.11 1.75 -4.50
N ASP A 62 13.94 2.35 -5.36
CA ASP A 62 15.33 1.90 -5.55
C ASP A 62 16.17 2.05 -4.28
N ARG A 63 15.98 3.17 -3.55
CA ARG A 63 16.66 3.42 -2.27
C ARG A 63 16.25 2.42 -1.22
N ILE A 64 14.97 2.06 -1.20
CA ILE A 64 14.42 1.06 -0.28
C ILE A 64 14.98 -0.32 -0.60
N LEU A 65 14.93 -0.75 -1.86
CA LEU A 65 15.43 -2.05 -2.29
C LEU A 65 16.93 -2.20 -2.04
N GLY A 66 17.71 -1.13 -2.18
CA GLY A 66 19.14 -1.14 -1.89
C GLY A 66 19.50 -1.39 -0.42
N ALA A 67 18.56 -1.19 0.52
CA ALA A 67 18.77 -1.38 1.95
C ALA A 67 18.02 -2.58 2.54
N ALA A 68 17.04 -3.12 1.81
CA ALA A 68 16.13 -4.15 2.31
C ALA A 68 16.62 -5.57 1.99
N LEU A 69 16.08 -6.55 2.72
CA LEU A 69 16.20 -7.96 2.33
C LEU A 69 14.98 -8.37 1.50
N ARG A 70 15.25 -8.94 0.31
CA ARG A 70 14.23 -9.52 -0.56
C ARG A 70 13.79 -10.89 -0.04
N ILE A 71 12.50 -11.15 -0.14
CA ILE A 71 11.84 -12.37 0.31
C ILE A 71 10.97 -12.89 -0.83
N ASP A 72 11.34 -14.03 -1.41
CA ASP A 72 10.61 -14.67 -2.52
C ASP A 72 9.61 -15.74 -2.04
N GLU A 73 9.74 -16.17 -0.78
CA GLU A 73 8.94 -17.23 -0.17
C GLU A 73 8.48 -16.81 1.23
N ILE A 74 7.20 -17.03 1.52
CA ILE A 74 6.65 -16.89 2.88
C ILE A 74 6.42 -18.29 3.45
N GLY A 75 7.26 -18.67 4.40
CA GLY A 75 7.22 -19.98 5.04
C GLY A 75 6.03 -20.16 5.95
N ASP A 76 5.50 -21.38 5.95
CA ASP A 76 4.53 -21.85 6.93
C ASP A 76 5.06 -23.14 7.56
N ILE A 77 5.13 -23.21 8.89
CA ILE A 77 5.81 -24.27 9.63
C ILE A 77 4.90 -24.73 10.78
N ASP A 78 4.72 -26.03 10.93
CA ASP A 78 4.10 -26.58 12.15
C ASP A 78 5.12 -26.51 13.29
N ARG A 79 4.83 -25.73 14.33
CA ARG A 79 5.77 -25.52 15.45
C ARG A 79 6.10 -26.83 16.16
N ALA A 80 5.11 -27.69 16.39
CA ALA A 80 5.26 -28.86 17.26
C ALA A 80 6.19 -29.91 16.64
N THR A 81 6.11 -30.09 15.32
CA THR A 81 6.95 -31.03 14.57
C THR A 81 8.17 -30.37 13.93
N ASN A 82 8.21 -29.04 13.89
CA ASN A 82 9.19 -28.24 13.14
C ASN A 82 9.28 -28.63 11.65
N THR A 83 8.14 -29.03 11.06
CA THR A 83 8.07 -29.44 9.66
C THR A 83 7.45 -28.33 8.80
N PRO A 84 8.08 -27.97 7.66
CA PRO A 84 7.47 -27.06 6.70
C PRO A 84 6.12 -27.58 6.20
N ARG A 85 5.17 -26.66 6.08
CA ARG A 85 3.89 -26.82 5.38
C ARG A 85 4.00 -26.12 4.02
N ALA A 86 2.89 -25.97 3.31
CA ALA A 86 2.89 -25.30 2.02
C ALA A 86 3.23 -23.80 2.18
N SER A 87 4.44 -23.42 1.75
CA SER A 87 4.85 -22.01 1.69
C SER A 87 4.14 -21.26 0.57
N VAL A 88 4.06 -19.94 0.72
CA VAL A 88 3.59 -19.05 -0.34
C VAL A 88 4.76 -18.69 -1.25
N GLN A 89 4.70 -19.16 -2.50
CA GLN A 89 5.70 -18.88 -3.52
C GLN A 89 5.32 -17.59 -4.27
N LEU A 90 6.14 -16.53 -4.14
CA LEU A 90 5.80 -15.24 -4.74
C LEU A 90 6.15 -15.16 -6.24
N ALA A 91 6.94 -16.12 -6.74
CA ALA A 91 7.22 -16.28 -8.17
C ALA A 91 5.95 -16.52 -9.02
N GLU A 92 4.87 -17.02 -8.40
CA GLU A 92 3.54 -17.15 -9.03
C GLU A 92 3.01 -15.79 -9.56
N LEU A 93 3.54 -14.68 -9.06
CA LEU A 93 3.13 -13.32 -9.40
C LEU A 93 3.99 -12.65 -10.49
N ALA A 94 4.92 -13.39 -11.11
CA ALA A 94 5.83 -12.85 -12.12
C ALA A 94 5.12 -12.29 -13.38
N HIS A 95 3.84 -12.64 -13.57
CA HIS A 95 2.98 -12.13 -14.63
C HIS A 95 1.92 -11.13 -14.13
N ASP A 96 2.07 -10.62 -12.91
CA ASP A 96 1.15 -9.68 -12.29
C ASP A 96 1.83 -8.38 -11.87
N THR A 97 3.09 -8.44 -11.46
CA THR A 97 3.81 -7.28 -10.90
C THR A 97 5.31 -7.35 -11.23
N GLN A 98 5.95 -6.18 -11.27
CA GLN A 98 7.41 -6.06 -11.31
C GLN A 98 8.08 -6.50 -10.00
N PHE A 99 7.31 -6.59 -8.92
CA PHE A 99 7.81 -6.94 -7.58
C PHE A 99 7.19 -8.26 -7.09
N PRO A 100 7.47 -9.42 -7.75
CA PRO A 100 6.94 -10.73 -7.34
C PRO A 100 7.68 -11.28 -6.09
N PHE A 101 7.82 -10.43 -5.09
CA PHE A 101 8.52 -10.63 -3.83
C PHE A 101 8.04 -9.58 -2.82
N VAL A 102 8.29 -9.84 -1.54
CA VAL A 102 8.15 -8.86 -0.46
C VAL A 102 9.53 -8.49 0.06
N ILE A 103 9.62 -7.47 0.90
CA ILE A 103 10.89 -7.09 1.52
C ILE A 103 10.77 -6.98 3.03
N ASN A 104 11.88 -7.23 3.72
CA ASN A 104 12.05 -6.91 5.12
C ASN A 104 13.01 -5.73 5.28
N LEU A 105 12.51 -4.62 5.83
CA LEU A 105 13.27 -3.44 6.21
C LEU A 105 12.62 -2.81 7.46
N PRO A 106 13.35 -2.70 8.59
CA PRO A 106 12.80 -2.06 9.78
C PRO A 106 12.42 -0.61 9.53
N GLN A 107 11.29 -0.17 10.10
CA GLN A 107 10.77 1.19 9.95
C GLN A 107 11.82 2.29 10.24
N GLN A 108 12.62 2.14 11.30
CA GLN A 108 13.70 3.08 11.65
C GLN A 108 14.77 3.27 10.56
N LYS A 109 14.94 2.28 9.67
CA LYS A 109 15.82 2.38 8.49
C LYS A 109 15.07 2.86 7.25
N MET A 110 13.79 2.57 7.16
CA MET A 110 12.91 2.91 6.05
C MET A 110 12.58 4.41 6.02
N GLU A 111 12.18 5.00 7.15
CA GLU A 111 11.73 6.39 7.22
C GLU A 111 12.82 7.37 6.72
N PRO A 112 14.10 7.27 7.11
CA PRO A 112 15.14 8.15 6.57
C PRO A 112 15.34 7.99 5.06
N LEU A 113 15.16 6.79 4.50
CA LEU A 113 15.30 6.55 3.07
C LEU A 113 14.15 7.18 2.27
N LEU A 114 12.91 7.09 2.78
CA LEU A 114 11.76 7.78 2.22
C LEU A 114 11.92 9.30 2.32
N ALA A 115 12.33 9.80 3.49
CA ALA A 115 12.57 11.23 3.70
C ALA A 115 13.66 11.77 2.76
N ALA A 116 14.74 11.02 2.55
CA ALA A 116 15.81 11.40 1.65
C ALA A 116 15.42 11.38 0.16
N ALA A 117 14.29 10.77 -0.19
CA ALA A 117 13.72 10.79 -1.54
C ALA A 117 12.81 12.01 -1.79
N LEU A 118 12.42 12.74 -0.73
CA LEU A 118 11.60 13.95 -0.87
C LEU A 118 12.42 15.11 -1.44
N PRO A 119 11.82 15.96 -2.30
CA PRO A 119 12.46 17.20 -2.74
C PRO A 119 12.50 18.26 -1.63
N GLU A 120 11.45 18.34 -0.80
CA GLU A 120 11.35 19.25 0.33
C GLU A 120 11.59 18.51 1.66
N PRO A 121 12.31 19.10 2.63
CA PRO A 121 12.65 18.44 3.88
C PRO A 121 11.45 18.29 4.83
N VAL A 122 11.57 17.34 5.75
CA VAL A 122 10.67 17.23 6.91
C VAL A 122 10.95 18.38 7.88
N LEU A 123 9.91 19.11 8.29
CA LEU A 123 9.99 20.14 9.31
C LEU A 123 9.77 19.52 10.69
N THR A 124 10.86 19.11 11.34
CA THR A 124 10.87 18.49 12.68
C THR A 124 10.68 19.48 13.80
N GLN A 125 10.26 19.03 14.99
CA GLN A 125 9.91 19.88 16.14
C GLN A 125 8.78 20.88 15.88
N ARG A 126 7.84 20.55 14.99
CA ARG A 126 6.68 21.39 14.64
C ARG A 126 5.43 20.64 15.07
N ARG A 127 4.98 20.92 16.28
CA ARG A 127 3.82 20.27 16.89
C ARG A 127 2.56 21.04 16.56
N LEU A 128 1.60 20.40 15.91
CA LEU A 128 0.25 20.96 15.76
C LEU A 128 -0.47 20.96 17.12
N THR A 129 -0.92 22.14 17.57
CA THR A 129 -1.67 22.30 18.81
C THR A 129 -3.17 22.45 18.58
N SER A 130 -3.56 23.12 17.50
CA SER A 130 -4.96 23.30 17.09
C SER A 130 -5.05 23.68 15.61
N PHE A 131 -6.23 23.58 15.03
CA PHE A 131 -6.51 24.07 13.69
C PHE A 131 -7.95 24.56 13.57
N GLU A 132 -8.20 25.44 12.60
CA GLU A 132 -9.52 25.93 12.23
C GLU A 132 -9.75 25.67 10.73
N VAL A 133 -10.92 25.14 10.39
CA VAL A 133 -11.34 24.92 9.00
C VAL A 133 -12.18 26.11 8.56
N LEU A 134 -11.73 26.78 7.50
CA LEU A 134 -12.44 27.86 6.82
C LEU A 134 -12.93 27.38 5.45
N ASP A 135 -13.73 28.19 4.76
CA ASP A 135 -14.33 27.82 3.47
C ASP A 135 -13.27 27.47 2.40
N ASP A 136 -12.17 28.22 2.34
CA ASP A 136 -11.15 28.07 1.31
C ASP A 136 -9.85 27.41 1.79
N ARG A 137 -9.59 27.38 3.10
CA ARG A 137 -8.31 26.94 3.69
C ARG A 137 -8.46 26.38 5.11
N VAL A 138 -7.38 25.81 5.63
CA VAL A 138 -7.22 25.37 7.02
C VAL A 138 -6.11 26.20 7.65
N VAL A 139 -6.34 26.74 8.84
CA VAL A 139 -5.36 27.52 9.61
C VAL A 139 -4.84 26.64 10.74
N LEU A 140 -3.54 26.39 10.76
CA LEU A 140 -2.86 25.52 11.73
C LEU A 140 -2.10 26.38 12.74
N GLN A 141 -2.23 26.05 14.03
CA GLN A 141 -1.42 26.62 15.11
C GLN A 141 -0.34 25.62 15.51
N LEU A 142 0.92 26.03 15.38
CA LEU A 142 2.09 25.19 15.60
C LEU A 142 2.90 25.70 16.80
N GLU A 143 3.31 24.78 17.65
CA GLU A 143 4.41 25.01 18.59
C GLU A 143 5.73 24.68 17.89
N THR A 144 6.65 25.65 17.86
CA THR A 144 7.96 25.52 17.22
C THR A 144 9.08 25.99 18.18
N PRO A 145 10.37 25.68 17.90
CA PRO A 145 11.48 26.16 18.70
C PRO A 145 11.60 27.69 18.78
N ASP A 146 11.06 28.40 17.78
CA ASP A 146 11.07 29.86 17.70
C ASP A 146 9.82 30.50 18.34
N GLY A 147 8.96 29.67 18.95
CA GLY A 147 7.67 30.06 19.54
C GLY A 147 6.47 29.62 18.70
N PRO A 148 5.24 30.00 19.12
CA PRO A 148 4.02 29.70 18.38
C PRO A 148 4.04 30.30 16.97
N GLN A 149 3.63 29.54 15.97
CA GLN A 149 3.53 29.97 14.57
C GLN A 149 2.18 29.56 13.97
N GLU A 150 1.69 30.40 13.06
CA GLU A 150 0.51 30.11 12.27
C GLU A 150 0.90 29.69 10.85
N LEU A 151 0.21 28.70 10.31
CA LEU A 151 0.40 28.19 8.95
C LEU A 151 -0.96 28.03 8.27
N GLU A 152 -1.14 28.63 7.09
CA GLU A 152 -2.31 28.44 6.25
C GLU A 152 -2.06 27.36 5.19
N ALA A 153 -3.02 26.45 5.00
CA ALA A 153 -2.94 25.34 4.05
C ALA A 153 -4.25 25.15 3.28
N SER A 154 -4.19 24.64 2.05
CA SER A 154 -5.39 24.29 1.27
C SER A 154 -6.13 23.09 1.85
N TYR A 155 -5.38 22.14 2.44
CA TYR A 155 -5.84 20.88 3.00
C TYR A 155 -4.94 20.46 4.17
N LEU A 156 -5.49 19.69 5.11
CA LEU A 156 -4.79 19.06 6.22
C LEU A 156 -4.87 17.54 6.10
N LEU A 157 -3.74 16.87 5.94
CA LEU A 157 -3.61 15.42 5.90
C LEU A 157 -3.01 14.92 7.22
N ALA A 158 -3.86 14.30 8.05
CA ALA A 158 -3.49 13.78 9.35
C ALA A 158 -2.89 12.38 9.23
N CYS A 159 -1.56 12.32 9.33
CA CYS A 159 -0.74 11.11 9.39
C CYS A 159 -0.09 10.96 10.79
N ASP A 160 -0.73 11.52 11.83
CA ASP A 160 -0.19 11.69 13.20
C ASP A 160 -0.39 10.46 14.10
N GLY A 161 -0.65 9.31 13.49
CA GLY A 161 -0.62 8.00 14.14
C GLY A 161 -1.83 7.66 15.01
N GLY A 162 -1.72 6.55 15.76
CA GLY A 162 -2.85 5.97 16.49
C GLY A 162 -3.47 6.85 17.58
N ARG A 163 -2.68 7.77 18.14
CA ARG A 163 -3.11 8.78 19.12
C ARG A 163 -3.39 10.13 18.47
N SER A 164 -3.91 10.11 17.24
CA SER A 164 -4.15 11.28 16.42
C SER A 164 -4.90 12.38 17.19
N ARG A 165 -4.20 13.49 17.43
CA ARG A 165 -4.78 14.68 18.06
C ARG A 165 -5.72 15.39 17.10
N ILE A 166 -5.46 15.26 15.80
CA ILE A 166 -6.33 15.82 14.77
C ILE A 166 -7.68 15.11 14.81
N ARG A 167 -7.70 13.77 14.81
CA ARG A 167 -8.93 12.99 14.95
C ARG A 167 -9.70 13.35 16.23
N ASP A 168 -8.99 13.43 17.36
CA ASP A 168 -9.62 13.77 18.64
C ASP A 168 -10.21 15.20 18.64
N ALA A 169 -9.50 16.17 18.05
CA ALA A 169 -9.98 17.55 17.89
C ALA A 169 -11.20 17.66 16.95
N LEU A 170 -11.32 16.74 15.98
CA LEU A 170 -12.52 16.63 15.15
C LEU A 170 -13.72 16.01 15.87
N GLY A 171 -13.52 15.42 17.06
CA GLY A 171 -14.56 14.68 17.77
C GLY A 171 -14.93 13.37 17.08
N VAL A 172 -14.07 12.85 16.20
CA VAL A 172 -14.32 11.62 15.45
C VAL A 172 -14.04 10.44 16.37
N LYS A 173 -15.07 9.61 16.60
CA LYS A 173 -14.93 8.42 17.42
C LYS A 173 -14.20 7.32 16.66
N VAL A 174 -13.49 6.51 17.42
CA VAL A 174 -12.86 5.28 16.94
C VAL A 174 -13.68 4.11 17.45
N VAL A 175 -14.27 3.35 16.54
CA VAL A 175 -15.09 2.16 16.82
C VAL A 175 -14.29 0.89 16.60
N GLY A 176 -14.64 -0.17 17.32
CA GLY A 176 -13.97 -1.47 17.25
C GLY A 176 -13.44 -1.91 18.61
N GLU A 177 -12.54 -2.89 18.60
CA GLU A 177 -12.14 -3.63 19.79
C GLU A 177 -10.63 -3.59 20.01
N THR A 178 -10.22 -3.88 21.24
CA THR A 178 -8.81 -4.13 21.58
C THR A 178 -8.74 -5.52 22.11
N LEU A 179 -7.86 -6.33 21.52
CA LEU A 179 -7.74 -7.71 21.93
C LEU A 179 -7.21 -7.75 23.37
N PRO A 180 -7.68 -8.70 24.19
CA PRO A 180 -7.15 -8.90 25.54
C PRO A 180 -5.71 -9.42 25.51
N GLU A 181 -5.33 -10.11 24.43
CA GLU A 181 -3.96 -10.53 24.13
C GLU A 181 -3.13 -9.34 23.61
N ARG A 182 -1.87 -9.27 24.05
CA ARG A 182 -0.87 -8.33 23.55
C ARG A 182 0.12 -9.08 22.68
N TYR A 183 0.90 -8.36 21.88
CA TYR A 183 2.02 -8.94 21.15
C TYR A 183 3.33 -8.45 21.69
N MET A 184 4.33 -9.31 21.56
CA MET A 184 5.70 -9.07 21.97
C MET A 184 6.62 -9.28 20.78
N LEU A 185 7.42 -8.26 20.47
CA LEU A 185 8.50 -8.32 19.50
C LEU A 185 9.83 -8.43 20.24
N ILE A 186 10.72 -9.28 19.73
CA ILE A 186 12.06 -9.47 20.25
C ILE A 186 13.03 -9.40 19.07
N ASP A 187 13.96 -8.47 19.12
CA ASP A 187 15.03 -8.33 18.12
C ASP A 187 16.33 -8.89 18.69
N VAL A 188 16.94 -9.84 17.97
CA VAL A 188 18.19 -10.48 18.39
C VAL A 188 19.20 -10.56 17.24
N VAL A 189 20.48 -10.38 17.58
CA VAL A 189 21.58 -10.76 16.70
C VAL A 189 21.95 -12.20 16.99
N VAL A 190 21.75 -13.05 15.99
CA VAL A 190 22.07 -14.48 16.02
C VAL A 190 22.39 -14.94 14.59
N ASP A 191 23.35 -15.84 14.44
CA ASP A 191 23.69 -16.44 13.15
C ASP A 191 22.91 -17.75 12.97
N LEU A 192 21.86 -17.69 12.15
CA LEU A 192 21.05 -18.85 11.74
C LEU A 192 21.32 -19.29 10.29
N ASP A 193 22.27 -18.65 9.62
CA ASP A 193 22.55 -18.87 8.19
C ASP A 193 23.78 -19.77 8.01
N VAL A 194 24.80 -19.62 8.86
CA VAL A 194 26.11 -20.29 8.68
C VAL A 194 26.43 -21.19 9.86
N ASN A 195 26.73 -20.64 11.04
CA ASN A 195 27.25 -21.43 12.16
C ASN A 195 26.16 -22.22 12.88
N ASN A 196 24.93 -21.69 12.93
CA ASN A 196 23.77 -22.39 13.48
C ASN A 196 22.68 -22.53 12.40
N ALA A 197 23.09 -22.96 11.20
CA ALA A 197 22.22 -23.04 10.03
C ALA A 197 20.83 -23.63 10.35
N ARG A 198 19.79 -22.92 9.93
CA ARG A 198 18.39 -23.35 9.94
C ARG A 198 17.82 -23.17 8.54
N ASP A 199 17.07 -24.16 8.08
CA ASP A 199 16.37 -24.09 6.80
C ASP A 199 15.02 -23.39 6.98
N TYR A 200 15.06 -22.14 7.46
CA TYR A 200 13.88 -21.32 7.68
C TYR A 200 13.81 -20.22 6.63
N PRO A 201 12.67 -20.04 5.94
CA PRO A 201 12.45 -18.87 5.11
C PRO A 201 12.64 -17.58 5.92
N TYR A 202 13.18 -16.54 5.28
CA TYR A 202 13.45 -15.24 5.91
C TYR A 202 12.19 -14.48 6.35
N LEU A 203 11.01 -14.97 5.97
CA LEU A 203 9.75 -14.69 6.63
C LEU A 203 9.02 -16.02 6.83
N ALA A 204 8.84 -16.44 8.08
CA ALA A 204 8.20 -17.72 8.40
C ALA A 204 7.19 -17.59 9.53
N TYR A 205 6.06 -18.27 9.36
CA TYR A 205 4.97 -18.37 10.32
C TYR A 205 4.99 -19.77 10.94
N PHE A 206 5.24 -19.84 12.24
CA PHE A 206 5.22 -21.08 13.02
C PHE A 206 3.87 -21.21 13.72
N ALA A 207 2.96 -21.98 13.14
CA ALA A 207 1.63 -22.21 13.69
C ALA A 207 1.65 -23.23 14.84
N ASP A 208 0.87 -22.95 15.88
CA ASP A 208 0.79 -23.78 17.07
C ASP A 208 -0.48 -23.49 17.88
N LYS A 209 -1.09 -24.53 18.47
CA LYS A 209 -2.31 -24.37 19.29
C LYS A 209 -2.07 -23.63 20.59
N SER A 210 -0.88 -23.77 21.16
CA SER A 210 -0.52 -23.21 22.46
C SER A 210 0.11 -21.83 22.33
N GLU A 211 1.08 -21.68 21.42
CA GLU A 211 1.76 -20.40 21.21
C GLU A 211 2.44 -20.39 19.84
N TRP A 212 1.95 -19.57 18.94
CA TRP A 212 2.54 -19.41 17.62
C TRP A 212 3.69 -18.39 17.64
N MET A 213 4.46 -18.33 16.55
CA MET A 213 5.55 -17.36 16.38
C MET A 213 5.63 -16.89 14.92
N VAL A 214 6.03 -15.64 14.71
CA VAL A 214 6.50 -15.17 13.39
C VAL A 214 7.99 -14.85 13.47
N LEU A 215 8.76 -15.42 12.54
CA LEU A 215 10.18 -15.18 12.38
C LEU A 215 10.42 -14.29 11.16
N ILE A 216 11.21 -13.23 11.34
CA ILE A 216 11.50 -12.24 10.31
C ILE A 216 12.99 -11.94 10.30
N ARG A 217 13.69 -12.29 9.21
CA ARG A 217 15.06 -11.84 8.96
C ARG A 217 15.02 -10.39 8.48
N GLN A 218 15.53 -9.48 9.29
CA GLN A 218 15.79 -8.08 8.93
C GLN A 218 17.21 -7.97 8.36
N PRO A 219 17.67 -6.85 7.79
CA PRO A 219 19.05 -6.75 7.27
C PRO A 219 20.13 -7.10 8.31
N ASP A 220 19.97 -6.64 9.56
CA ASP A 220 21.04 -6.71 10.57
C ASP A 220 20.77 -7.73 11.69
N ASN A 221 19.53 -8.16 11.86
CA ASN A 221 19.09 -8.98 12.98
C ASN A 221 17.92 -9.91 12.59
N TRP A 222 17.52 -10.76 13.53
CA TRP A 222 16.30 -11.52 13.46
C TRP A 222 15.26 -10.93 14.41
N ARG A 223 14.01 -10.91 13.97
CA ARG A 223 12.87 -10.49 14.76
C ARG A 223 11.91 -11.64 15.00
N PHE A 224 11.46 -11.74 16.24
CA PHE A 224 10.51 -12.73 16.69
C PHE A 224 9.24 -12.02 17.16
N LEU A 225 8.08 -12.46 16.69
CA LEU A 225 6.78 -12.00 17.15
C LEU A 225 6.07 -13.13 17.88
N PHE A 226 5.67 -12.88 19.13
CA PHE A 226 4.92 -13.82 19.97
C PHE A 226 3.60 -13.21 20.45
N PRO A 227 2.55 -14.03 20.63
CA PRO A 227 1.43 -13.67 21.47
C PRO A 227 1.86 -13.56 22.94
N LEU A 228 1.25 -12.65 23.69
CA LEU A 228 1.41 -12.49 25.12
C LEU A 228 0.02 -12.47 25.77
N ALA A 229 -0.25 -13.50 26.56
CA ALA A 229 -1.55 -13.72 27.18
C ALA A 229 -2.04 -12.52 28.01
N ALA A 230 -3.36 -12.37 28.09
CA ALA A 230 -4.01 -11.32 28.86
C ALA A 230 -3.57 -11.36 30.34
N GLY A 231 -3.10 -10.22 30.86
CA GLY A 231 -2.65 -10.10 32.24
C GLY A 231 -1.30 -10.75 32.55
N ALA A 232 -0.61 -11.36 31.58
CA ALA A 232 0.75 -11.85 31.77
C ALA A 232 1.72 -10.68 32.00
N ASP A 233 2.74 -10.87 32.84
CA ASP A 233 3.78 -9.86 33.00
C ASP A 233 4.63 -9.75 31.73
N THR A 234 5.25 -8.58 31.55
CA THR A 234 6.25 -8.41 30.49
C THR A 234 7.50 -9.17 30.89
N PRO A 235 7.98 -10.14 30.11
CA PRO A 235 9.15 -10.95 30.48
C PRO A 235 10.42 -10.09 30.58
N GLY A 236 11.35 -10.48 31.45
CA GLY A 236 12.68 -9.87 31.50
C GLY A 236 13.59 -10.38 30.38
N ASP A 237 14.70 -9.67 30.12
CA ASP A 237 15.61 -9.96 29.01
C ASP A 237 16.13 -11.40 28.96
N GLU A 238 16.45 -12.00 30.12
CA GLU A 238 16.90 -13.40 30.20
C GLU A 238 15.79 -14.38 29.77
N ASP A 239 14.55 -14.14 30.21
CA ASP A 239 13.39 -14.96 29.84
C ASP A 239 13.09 -14.86 28.34
N LEU A 240 13.29 -13.68 27.75
CA LEU A 240 13.14 -13.45 26.31
C LEU A 240 14.12 -14.30 25.50
N LEU A 241 15.39 -14.34 25.91
CA LEU A 241 16.41 -15.15 25.24
C LEU A 241 16.13 -16.65 25.40
N VAL A 242 15.71 -17.10 26.59
CA VAL A 242 15.25 -18.47 26.81
C VAL A 242 14.09 -18.81 25.88
N LYS A 243 13.10 -17.92 25.77
CA LYS A 243 11.95 -18.08 24.88
C LYS A 243 12.39 -18.20 23.42
N VAL A 244 13.26 -17.31 22.92
CA VAL A 244 13.78 -17.39 21.54
C VAL A 244 14.45 -18.74 21.27
N LYS A 245 15.32 -19.20 22.19
CA LYS A 245 16.01 -20.50 22.08
C LYS A 245 15.07 -21.70 22.07
N GLN A 246 13.90 -21.62 22.70
CA GLN A 246 12.90 -22.69 22.62
C GLN A 246 12.38 -22.92 21.20
N PHE A 247 12.47 -21.92 20.30
CA PHE A 247 12.03 -22.03 18.91
C PHE A 247 13.17 -22.30 17.94
N ILE A 248 14.34 -21.67 18.14
CA ILE A 248 15.48 -21.82 17.22
C ILE A 248 16.48 -22.91 17.64
N GLY A 249 16.30 -23.48 18.84
CA GLY A 249 17.27 -24.39 19.47
C GLY A 249 18.48 -23.66 20.05
N GLU A 250 19.45 -24.43 20.52
CA GLU A 250 20.71 -23.86 21.01
C GLU A 250 21.55 -23.27 19.87
N VAL A 251 22.26 -22.20 20.21
CA VAL A 251 23.13 -21.43 19.31
C VAL A 251 24.38 -20.97 20.04
N ASP A 252 25.49 -20.81 19.31
CA ASP A 252 26.78 -20.41 19.88
C ASP A 252 26.77 -19.02 20.53
N ARG A 253 26.15 -18.04 19.87
CA ARG A 253 26.02 -16.66 20.36
C ARG A 253 24.65 -16.11 20.00
N ILE A 254 24.04 -15.43 20.98
CA ILE A 254 22.81 -14.66 20.81
C ILE A 254 22.92 -13.37 21.63
N GLU A 255 22.47 -12.26 21.06
CA GLU A 255 22.48 -10.96 21.71
C GLU A 255 21.11 -10.31 21.54
N LEU A 256 20.49 -9.89 22.65
CA LEU A 256 19.24 -9.15 22.64
C LEU A 256 19.51 -7.69 22.26
N LEU A 257 18.87 -7.21 21.19
CA LEU A 257 18.92 -5.80 20.81
C LEU A 257 17.82 -4.99 21.50
N GLY A 258 16.65 -5.60 21.67
CA GLY A 258 15.52 -4.96 22.32
C GLY A 258 14.24 -5.76 22.22
N SER A 259 13.23 -5.33 22.98
CA SER A 259 11.89 -5.89 22.92
C SER A 259 10.84 -4.80 23.05
N VAL A 260 9.66 -5.06 22.49
CA VAL A 260 8.51 -4.18 22.65
C VAL A 260 7.24 -5.01 22.83
N VAL A 261 6.45 -4.64 23.84
CA VAL A 261 5.12 -5.18 24.07
C VAL A 261 4.08 -4.11 23.72
N TYR A 262 3.10 -4.48 22.91
CA TYR A 262 2.06 -3.55 22.48
C TYR A 262 0.67 -4.21 22.46
N ASN A 263 -0.33 -3.36 22.61
CA ASN A 263 -1.73 -3.76 22.50
C ASN A 263 -2.12 -3.92 21.05
N VAL A 264 -2.96 -4.90 20.78
CA VAL A 264 -3.47 -5.18 19.44
C VAL A 264 -4.85 -4.56 19.31
N HIS A 265 -5.00 -3.67 18.33
CA HIS A 265 -6.24 -2.95 18.08
C HIS A 265 -6.84 -3.40 16.74
N HIS A 266 -8.16 -3.47 16.71
CA HIS A 266 -8.95 -3.45 15.47
C HIS A 266 -9.96 -2.32 15.63
N ARG A 267 -9.53 -1.13 15.24
CA ARG A 267 -10.19 0.13 15.61
C ARG A 267 -10.16 1.08 14.44
N VAL A 268 -11.28 1.67 14.06
CA VAL A 268 -11.37 2.55 12.91
C VAL A 268 -12.20 3.80 13.22
N ALA A 269 -11.77 4.93 12.68
CA ALA A 269 -12.48 6.20 12.74
C ALA A 269 -13.82 6.11 11.99
N GLU A 270 -14.90 6.61 12.59
CA GLU A 270 -16.25 6.61 11.97
C GLU A 270 -16.34 7.50 10.73
N GLN A 271 -15.43 8.48 10.61
CA GLN A 271 -15.35 9.44 9.52
C GLN A 271 -13.87 9.72 9.21
N TRP A 272 -13.51 9.73 7.94
CA TRP A 272 -12.12 9.86 7.50
C TRP A 272 -11.85 11.19 6.81
N THR A 273 -12.89 11.86 6.35
CA THR A 273 -12.79 13.22 5.82
C THR A 273 -13.78 14.16 6.49
N LYS A 274 -13.35 15.40 6.76
CA LYS A 274 -14.21 16.49 7.22
C LYS A 274 -14.12 17.66 6.26
N ASP A 275 -15.29 18.15 5.82
CA ASP A 275 -15.47 19.30 4.94
C ASP A 275 -14.68 19.21 3.61
N ARG A 276 -14.22 18.00 3.23
CA ARG A 276 -13.24 17.77 2.15
C ARG A 276 -11.94 18.57 2.31
N LYS A 277 -11.62 18.97 3.54
CA LYS A 277 -10.45 19.80 3.88
C LYS A 277 -9.48 19.09 4.81
N VAL A 278 -10.00 18.23 5.70
CA VAL A 278 -9.19 17.47 6.65
C VAL A 278 -9.37 15.98 6.38
N PHE A 279 -8.27 15.23 6.23
CA PHE A 279 -8.28 13.81 5.91
C PHE A 279 -7.46 13.03 6.94
N LEU A 280 -8.02 11.97 7.51
CA LEU A 280 -7.32 11.03 8.38
C LEU A 280 -6.72 9.90 7.52
N MET A 281 -5.45 9.56 7.75
CA MET A 281 -4.71 8.56 6.95
C MET A 281 -3.89 7.62 7.84
N GLY A 282 -3.72 6.36 7.43
CA GLY A 282 -3.01 5.34 8.19
C GLY A 282 -3.60 5.14 9.59
N ASP A 283 -2.74 4.96 10.58
CA ASP A 283 -3.13 4.77 11.99
C ASP A 283 -4.02 5.89 12.58
N ALA A 284 -4.03 7.09 11.99
CA ALA A 284 -4.96 8.15 12.39
C ALA A 284 -6.41 7.77 12.05
N ALA A 285 -6.62 7.07 10.92
CA ALA A 285 -7.91 6.60 10.45
C ALA A 285 -8.21 5.15 10.89
N HIS A 286 -7.24 4.24 10.82
CA HIS A 286 -7.44 2.81 11.06
C HIS A 286 -6.25 2.17 11.77
N LEU A 287 -6.53 1.60 12.94
CA LEU A 287 -5.60 0.82 13.74
C LEU A 287 -5.88 -0.65 13.51
N ILE A 288 -4.99 -1.27 12.74
CA ILE A 288 -5.10 -2.68 12.33
C ILE A 288 -3.98 -3.48 13.02
N THR A 289 -4.32 -4.70 13.42
CA THR A 289 -3.35 -5.68 13.96
C THR A 289 -2.21 -5.94 12.97
N PRO A 290 -0.96 -6.14 13.45
CA PRO A 290 0.21 -6.30 12.60
C PRO A 290 0.31 -7.68 11.94
N MET A 291 -0.66 -8.58 12.17
CA MET A 291 -0.69 -9.87 11.49
C MET A 291 -0.68 -9.67 9.97
N TRP A 292 0.09 -10.52 9.28
CA TRP A 292 0.35 -10.43 7.83
C TRP A 292 0.94 -9.10 7.35
N ALA A 293 1.55 -8.32 8.26
CA ALA A 293 2.15 -7.02 7.97
C ALA A 293 1.16 -5.98 7.41
N LEU A 294 -0.12 -6.05 7.77
CA LEU A 294 -1.15 -5.24 7.11
C LEU A 294 -1.12 -3.75 7.50
N GLY A 295 -0.80 -3.37 8.74
CA GLY A 295 -0.87 -1.95 9.18
C GLY A 295 -0.20 -0.92 8.25
N LEU A 296 1.12 -1.02 8.06
CA LEU A 296 1.86 -0.12 7.16
C LEU A 296 1.39 -0.21 5.71
N ASN A 297 1.14 -1.43 5.23
CA ASN A 297 0.84 -1.66 3.82
C ASN A 297 -0.58 -1.19 3.46
N THR A 298 -1.55 -1.30 4.37
CA THR A 298 -2.89 -0.72 4.22
C THR A 298 -2.82 0.80 4.27
N GLY A 299 -2.08 1.40 5.21
CA GLY A 299 -1.88 2.86 5.22
C GLY A 299 -1.21 3.39 3.95
N ALA A 300 -0.35 2.59 3.30
CA ALA A 300 0.24 2.98 2.02
C ALA A 300 -0.82 3.06 0.90
N LEU A 301 -1.92 2.30 0.99
CA LEU A 301 -3.03 2.41 0.04
C LEU A 301 -3.71 3.78 0.16
N ASP A 302 -3.86 4.33 1.37
CA ASP A 302 -4.34 5.70 1.58
C ASP A 302 -3.44 6.72 0.88
N ALA A 303 -2.12 6.58 1.10
CA ALA A 303 -1.10 7.43 0.50
C ALA A 303 -1.01 7.29 -1.03
N SER A 304 -1.51 6.19 -1.60
CA SER A 304 -1.67 6.03 -3.05
C SER A 304 -2.97 6.63 -3.58
N ASN A 305 -4.04 6.65 -2.77
CA ASN A 305 -5.38 7.01 -3.23
C ASN A 305 -5.60 8.54 -3.24
N LEU A 306 -5.17 9.24 -2.19
CA LEU A 306 -5.52 10.65 -2.02
C LEU A 306 -4.72 11.64 -2.91
N PRO A 307 -3.38 11.52 -3.07
CA PRO A 307 -2.59 12.56 -3.75
C PRO A 307 -3.01 12.84 -5.20
N TRP A 308 -3.36 11.80 -5.96
CA TRP A 308 -3.78 12.00 -7.36
C TRP A 308 -5.14 12.70 -7.45
N ARG A 309 -6.05 12.44 -6.51
CA ARG A 309 -7.36 13.12 -6.47
C ARG A 309 -7.18 14.60 -6.17
N LEU A 310 -6.34 14.91 -5.19
CA LEU A 310 -5.94 16.29 -4.89
C LEU A 310 -5.35 16.95 -6.14
N ALA A 311 -4.47 16.26 -6.87
CA ALA A 311 -3.88 16.81 -8.09
C ALA A 311 -4.93 17.13 -9.16
N TRP A 312 -5.90 16.24 -9.38
CA TRP A 312 -6.97 16.46 -10.34
C TRP A 312 -7.88 17.64 -9.95
N VAL A 313 -8.27 17.72 -8.69
CA VAL A 313 -9.12 18.82 -8.19
C VAL A 313 -8.36 20.15 -8.24
N LEU A 314 -7.11 20.18 -7.79
CA LEU A 314 -6.29 21.39 -7.76
C LEU A 314 -5.94 21.92 -9.16
N ARG A 315 -5.83 21.03 -10.15
CA ARG A 315 -5.63 21.40 -11.57
C ARG A 315 -6.94 21.83 -12.25
N GLY A 316 -8.08 21.68 -11.59
CA GLY A 316 -9.41 21.94 -12.16
C GLY A 316 -9.91 20.87 -13.13
N TRP A 317 -9.25 19.71 -13.15
CA TRP A 317 -9.54 18.56 -14.02
C TRP A 317 -10.63 17.64 -13.44
N ALA A 318 -11.02 17.84 -12.19
CA ALA A 318 -12.12 17.14 -11.54
C ALA A 318 -12.93 18.08 -10.62
N ASP A 319 -14.17 17.69 -10.36
CA ASP A 319 -15.01 18.29 -9.34
C ASP A 319 -14.49 17.94 -7.92
N PRO A 320 -14.63 18.83 -6.92
CA PRO A 320 -14.22 18.53 -5.55
C PRO A 320 -14.84 17.26 -4.94
N SER A 321 -15.99 16.80 -5.43
CA SER A 321 -16.59 15.52 -5.02
C SER A 321 -15.72 14.30 -5.32
N LEU A 322 -14.73 14.40 -6.22
CA LEU A 322 -13.75 13.34 -6.45
C LEU A 322 -12.99 12.95 -5.16
N LEU A 323 -12.85 13.87 -4.20
CA LEU A 323 -12.20 13.64 -2.91
C LEU A 323 -13.05 12.74 -1.98
N ASP A 324 -14.36 12.64 -2.19
CA ASP A 324 -15.22 11.76 -1.39
C ASP A 324 -14.90 10.28 -1.63
N GLY A 325 -14.38 9.97 -2.82
CA GLY A 325 -13.91 8.63 -3.19
C GLY A 325 -12.77 8.11 -2.30
N TYR A 326 -12.04 8.98 -1.60
CA TYR A 326 -11.01 8.53 -0.65
C TYR A 326 -11.59 7.69 0.47
N GLU A 327 -12.57 8.23 1.20
CA GLU A 327 -13.20 7.51 2.31
C GLU A 327 -14.02 6.32 1.78
N GLN A 328 -14.78 6.51 0.70
CA GLN A 328 -15.63 5.46 0.12
C GLN A 328 -14.83 4.22 -0.29
N GLU A 329 -13.63 4.41 -0.85
CA GLU A 329 -12.81 3.30 -1.34
C GLU A 329 -11.88 2.71 -0.26
N GLN A 330 -11.27 3.53 0.60
CA GLN A 330 -10.27 3.04 1.56
C GLN A 330 -10.88 2.47 2.83
N ARG A 331 -12.02 3.00 3.28
CA ARG A 331 -12.61 2.59 4.56
C ARG A 331 -13.06 1.12 4.58
N PRO A 332 -13.76 0.57 3.57
CA PRO A 332 -14.11 -0.85 3.55
C PRO A 332 -12.86 -1.75 3.49
N VAL A 333 -11.87 -1.37 2.69
CA VAL A 333 -10.58 -2.07 2.56
C VAL A 333 -9.85 -2.15 3.90
N ALA A 334 -9.82 -1.07 4.69
CA ALA A 334 -9.18 -1.10 6.00
C ALA A 334 -9.98 -1.88 7.06
N ILE A 335 -11.29 -1.65 7.17
CA ILE A 335 -12.14 -2.22 8.24
C ILE A 335 -12.42 -3.70 7.97
N GLU A 336 -13.09 -3.96 6.86
CA GLU A 336 -13.71 -5.22 6.50
C GLU A 336 -12.71 -6.11 5.74
N GLY A 337 -11.73 -5.51 5.05
CA GLY A 337 -10.67 -6.25 4.39
C GLY A 337 -9.51 -6.59 5.34
N SER A 338 -8.65 -5.61 5.60
CA SER A 338 -7.39 -5.80 6.31
C SER A 338 -7.61 -6.26 7.76
N GLY A 339 -8.59 -5.67 8.46
CA GLY A 339 -8.96 -6.08 9.80
C GLY A 339 -9.40 -7.55 9.88
N GLU A 340 -10.30 -7.98 9.00
CA GLU A 340 -10.79 -9.37 8.99
C GLU A 340 -9.71 -10.36 8.54
N MET A 341 -8.90 -10.01 7.54
CA MET A 341 -7.78 -10.83 7.09
C MET A 341 -6.77 -11.07 8.21
N ALA A 342 -6.44 -10.02 8.95
CA ALA A 342 -5.50 -10.11 10.06
C ALA A 342 -6.06 -10.95 11.23
N GLU A 343 -7.36 -10.83 11.52
CA GLU A 343 -8.03 -11.67 12.52
C GLU A 343 -8.12 -13.13 12.09
N ALA A 344 -8.41 -13.39 10.82
CA ALA A 344 -8.44 -14.74 10.27
C ALA A 344 -7.03 -15.38 10.26
N ALA A 345 -6.00 -14.61 9.92
CA ALA A 345 -4.60 -15.01 10.05
C ALA A 345 -4.24 -15.40 11.48
N ARG A 346 -4.64 -14.59 12.47
CA ARG A 346 -4.41 -14.88 13.90
C ARG A 346 -5.08 -16.19 14.34
N LYS A 347 -6.33 -16.43 13.91
CA LYS A 347 -7.07 -17.67 14.22
C LYS A 347 -6.46 -18.89 13.53
N TYR A 348 -5.90 -18.71 12.33
CA TYR A 348 -5.18 -19.76 11.63
C TYR A 348 -3.89 -20.16 12.35
N MET A 349 -3.09 -19.19 12.80
CA MET A 349 -1.84 -19.45 13.53
C MET A 349 -2.04 -20.26 14.80
N SER A 350 -3.22 -20.16 15.43
CA SER A 350 -3.60 -20.93 16.62
C SER A 350 -4.36 -22.23 16.31
N PHE A 351 -4.43 -22.64 15.04
CA PHE A 351 -5.23 -23.77 14.55
C PHE A 351 -6.70 -23.75 15.00
N GLN A 352 -7.27 -22.56 15.25
CA GLN A 352 -8.65 -22.38 15.69
C GLN A 352 -9.65 -22.37 14.53
N ARG A 353 -9.22 -21.97 13.33
CA ARG A 353 -9.98 -21.98 12.07
C ARG A 353 -9.05 -22.18 10.87
N GLY A 354 -9.66 -22.41 9.72
CA GLY A 354 -9.00 -22.38 8.42
C GLY A 354 -8.39 -21.03 8.05
N ALA A 355 -7.33 -21.04 7.23
CA ALA A 355 -6.74 -19.81 6.67
C ALA A 355 -7.73 -19.12 5.72
N VAL A 356 -7.62 -17.79 5.58
CA VAL A 356 -8.35 -17.03 4.53
C VAL A 356 -8.11 -17.62 3.15
N THR A 357 -6.93 -18.19 2.94
CA THR A 357 -6.47 -18.78 1.69
C THR A 357 -6.55 -20.32 1.69
N GLU A 358 -7.15 -20.94 2.71
CA GLU A 358 -7.26 -22.39 2.77
C GLU A 358 -8.11 -22.91 1.61
N GLY A 359 -7.56 -23.87 0.85
CA GLY A 359 -8.21 -24.43 -0.34
C GLY A 359 -8.20 -23.51 -1.56
N THR A 360 -7.52 -22.37 -1.51
CA THR A 360 -7.25 -21.52 -2.69
C THR A 360 -6.00 -21.98 -3.43
N SER A 361 -5.78 -21.52 -4.66
CA SER A 361 -4.56 -21.83 -5.41
C SER A 361 -3.34 -21.07 -4.88
N ASP A 362 -2.14 -21.53 -5.26
CA ASP A 362 -0.87 -20.87 -4.89
C ASP A 362 -0.84 -19.42 -5.36
N TRP A 363 -1.29 -19.17 -6.60
CA TRP A 363 -1.46 -17.82 -7.14
C TRP A 363 -2.39 -16.96 -6.28
N ALA A 364 -3.59 -17.45 -5.94
CA ALA A 364 -4.56 -16.68 -5.17
C ALA A 364 -4.05 -16.35 -3.76
N THR A 365 -3.33 -17.30 -3.16
CA THR A 365 -2.66 -17.11 -1.88
C THR A 365 -1.59 -16.03 -1.98
N ALA A 366 -0.69 -16.11 -2.96
CA ALA A 366 0.35 -15.11 -3.18
C ALA A 366 -0.24 -13.72 -3.48
N TYR A 367 -1.26 -13.65 -4.33
CA TYR A 367 -1.93 -12.41 -4.74
C TYR A 367 -2.58 -11.71 -3.53
N THR A 368 -3.19 -12.50 -2.63
CA THR A 368 -3.77 -12.03 -1.37
C THR A 368 -2.70 -11.58 -0.38
N ARG A 369 -1.64 -12.37 -0.19
CA ARG A 369 -0.56 -12.10 0.77
C ARG A 369 0.30 -10.88 0.40
N THR A 370 0.19 -10.38 -0.83
CA THR A 370 0.93 -9.23 -1.35
C THR A 370 0.07 -7.98 -1.60
N LEU A 371 -1.22 -8.04 -1.24
CA LEU A 371 -2.23 -6.99 -1.46
C LEU A 371 -2.46 -6.62 -2.93
N LEU A 372 -2.12 -7.51 -3.87
CA LEU A 372 -2.44 -7.29 -5.29
C LEU A 372 -3.91 -7.58 -5.60
N SER A 373 -4.59 -8.33 -4.72
CA SER A 373 -6.03 -8.64 -4.73
C SER A 373 -6.94 -7.49 -4.31
N VAL A 374 -6.39 -6.32 -3.98
CA VAL A 374 -7.21 -5.16 -3.61
C VAL A 374 -8.05 -4.72 -4.81
N ARG A 375 -9.36 -4.79 -4.63
CA ARG A 375 -10.39 -4.25 -5.52
C ARG A 375 -11.16 -3.18 -4.76
N LEU A 376 -11.19 -1.97 -5.31
CA LEU A 376 -11.89 -0.82 -4.72
C LEU A 376 -13.33 -0.73 -5.24
N ASP A 377 -14.26 -0.26 -4.40
CA ASP A 377 -15.62 0.07 -4.83
C ASP A 377 -15.63 1.42 -5.57
N VAL A 378 -15.21 1.41 -6.83
CA VAL A 378 -15.02 2.64 -7.63
C VAL A 378 -16.30 3.19 -8.25
N ASP A 379 -17.41 2.44 -8.19
CA ASP A 379 -18.71 2.81 -8.77
C ASP A 379 -19.86 2.84 -7.74
N GLY A 380 -19.56 2.61 -6.46
CA GLY A 380 -20.53 2.65 -5.37
C GLY A 380 -21.48 1.45 -5.35
N SER A 381 -21.10 0.34 -6.00
CA SER A 381 -21.88 -0.91 -6.03
C SER A 381 -21.72 -1.73 -4.74
N GLY A 382 -20.74 -1.40 -3.91
CA GLY A 382 -20.29 -2.20 -2.77
C GLY A 382 -19.37 -3.35 -3.16
N ASP A 383 -18.97 -3.48 -4.44
CA ASP A 383 -18.17 -4.61 -4.95
C ASP A 383 -16.65 -4.42 -4.73
N TRP A 384 -16.23 -4.29 -3.47
CA TRP A 384 -14.81 -4.27 -3.10
C TRP A 384 -14.31 -5.67 -2.69
N SER A 385 -12.99 -5.87 -2.62
CA SER A 385 -12.37 -7.09 -2.05
C SER A 385 -10.91 -6.84 -1.69
N MET A 386 -10.36 -7.65 -0.77
CA MET A 386 -8.92 -7.78 -0.55
C MET A 386 -8.42 -9.22 -0.70
N VAL A 387 -9.29 -10.17 -1.04
CA VAL A 387 -8.97 -11.60 -1.08
C VAL A 387 -9.23 -12.14 -2.47
N ALA A 388 -8.25 -12.86 -3.01
CA ALA A 388 -8.43 -13.65 -4.22
C ALA A 388 -8.97 -15.04 -3.86
N THR A 389 -10.09 -15.40 -4.47
CA THR A 389 -10.75 -16.71 -4.25
C THR A 389 -10.76 -17.59 -5.49
N SER A 390 -10.32 -17.05 -6.65
CA SER A 390 -10.30 -17.76 -7.92
C SER A 390 -9.07 -18.65 -8.04
N ALA A 391 -9.22 -19.85 -8.61
CA ALA A 391 -8.08 -20.76 -8.81
C ALA A 391 -7.03 -20.22 -9.80
N ALA A 392 -7.43 -19.32 -10.70
CA ALA A 392 -6.58 -18.66 -11.67
C ALA A 392 -6.98 -17.17 -11.79
N PRO A 393 -6.10 -16.30 -12.34
CA PRO A 393 -6.42 -14.89 -12.51
C PRO A 393 -7.71 -14.68 -13.32
N PRO A 394 -8.75 -14.03 -12.77
CA PRO A 394 -9.95 -13.70 -13.52
C PRO A 394 -9.68 -12.56 -14.50
N ALA A 395 -10.61 -12.37 -15.44
CA ALA A 395 -10.66 -11.16 -16.25
C ALA A 395 -10.79 -9.92 -15.34
N VAL A 396 -10.06 -8.86 -15.67
CA VAL A 396 -10.06 -7.62 -14.89
C VAL A 396 -11.43 -6.94 -14.96
N ARG A 397 -11.80 -6.28 -13.86
CA ARG A 397 -13.07 -5.57 -13.69
C ARG A 397 -12.81 -4.21 -13.07
N ALA A 398 -13.86 -3.37 -13.03
CA ALA A 398 -13.80 -2.11 -12.30
C ALA A 398 -13.38 -2.36 -10.85
N GLY A 399 -12.54 -1.46 -10.32
CA GLY A 399 -12.00 -1.54 -8.98
C GLY A 399 -10.68 -2.30 -8.85
N ASP A 400 -10.40 -3.26 -9.73
CA ASP A 400 -9.21 -4.12 -9.60
C ASP A 400 -7.94 -3.27 -9.73
N ARG A 401 -6.91 -3.60 -8.93
CA ARG A 401 -5.55 -3.17 -9.27
C ARG A 401 -5.17 -3.74 -10.64
N ALA A 402 -4.79 -2.87 -11.57
CA ALA A 402 -4.39 -3.24 -12.92
C ALA A 402 -3.14 -4.14 -12.88
N PRO A 403 -3.13 -5.32 -13.53
CA PRO A 403 -1.92 -6.13 -13.69
C PRO A 403 -0.80 -5.33 -14.38
N ASP A 404 0.40 -5.33 -13.82
CA ASP A 404 1.51 -4.53 -14.34
C ASP A 404 2.36 -5.34 -15.31
N LEU A 405 2.07 -5.19 -16.59
CA LEU A 405 2.65 -5.99 -17.65
C LEU A 405 3.54 -5.15 -18.56
N VAL A 406 4.62 -5.77 -19.03
CA VAL A 406 5.54 -5.13 -19.97
C VAL A 406 4.94 -5.11 -21.37
N LEU A 407 4.86 -3.91 -21.94
CA LEU A 407 4.47 -3.64 -23.32
C LEU A 407 5.65 -3.03 -24.09
N GLN A 408 5.58 -3.06 -25.42
CA GLN A 408 6.58 -2.45 -26.30
C GLN A 408 5.97 -1.24 -27.02
N SER A 409 6.50 -0.05 -26.77
CA SER A 409 6.24 1.14 -27.57
C SER A 409 7.31 1.30 -28.66
N PRO A 410 7.13 2.23 -29.61
CA PRO A 410 8.18 2.59 -30.57
C PRO A 410 9.48 3.08 -29.91
N THR A 411 9.42 3.63 -28.70
CA THR A 411 10.58 4.22 -28.00
C THR A 411 11.23 3.28 -27.00
N GLY A 412 10.62 2.13 -26.70
CA GLY A 412 11.19 1.14 -25.81
C GLY A 412 10.16 0.30 -25.07
N ARG A 413 10.64 -0.47 -24.09
CA ARG A 413 9.79 -1.22 -23.17
C ARG A 413 9.29 -0.29 -22.07
N LEU A 414 8.04 -0.50 -21.67
CA LEU A 414 7.38 0.18 -20.57
C LEU A 414 6.42 -0.79 -19.90
N THR A 415 5.99 -0.48 -18.69
CA THR A 415 4.91 -1.21 -18.04
C THR A 415 3.59 -0.44 -18.07
N ILE A 416 2.50 -1.12 -17.70
CA ILE A 416 1.18 -0.48 -17.65
C ILE A 416 1.14 0.57 -16.52
N HIS A 417 1.82 0.30 -15.40
CA HIS A 417 1.93 1.26 -14.30
C HIS A 417 2.81 2.45 -14.69
N ASP A 418 3.80 2.27 -15.59
CA ASP A 418 4.55 3.38 -16.16
C ASP A 418 3.66 4.35 -16.92
N LEU A 419 2.65 3.84 -17.65
CA LEU A 419 1.72 4.67 -18.42
C LEU A 419 0.77 5.46 -17.54
N CYS A 420 0.23 4.83 -16.49
CA CYS A 420 -0.86 5.41 -15.72
C CYS A 420 -0.38 6.30 -14.57
N ARG A 421 0.91 6.33 -14.20
CA ARG A 421 1.38 7.08 -13.03
C ARG A 421 1.00 8.58 -12.98
N ASP A 422 0.75 9.21 -14.14
CA ASP A 422 0.52 10.67 -14.25
C ASP A 422 -0.82 11.05 -14.91
N SER A 423 -1.62 10.08 -15.36
CA SER A 423 -2.82 10.32 -16.16
C SER A 423 -3.83 9.19 -16.01
N PHE A 424 -5.10 9.46 -16.34
CA PHE A 424 -5.98 8.37 -16.71
C PHE A 424 -5.50 7.77 -18.02
N VAL A 425 -5.55 6.44 -18.15
CA VAL A 425 -5.10 5.74 -19.34
C VAL A 425 -6.21 4.84 -19.85
N ALA A 426 -6.64 5.06 -21.10
CA ALA A 426 -7.52 4.18 -21.84
C ALA A 426 -6.70 3.19 -22.68
N LEU A 427 -6.69 1.92 -22.27
CA LEU A 427 -6.09 0.81 -23.02
C LEU A 427 -7.13 0.14 -23.92
N TYR A 428 -6.96 0.25 -25.23
CA TYR A 428 -7.84 -0.34 -26.24
C TYR A 428 -7.27 -1.69 -26.70
N PHE A 429 -7.89 -2.80 -26.30
CA PHE A 429 -7.46 -4.15 -26.68
C PHE A 429 -8.04 -4.52 -28.05
N THR A 430 -7.26 -4.30 -29.11
CA THR A 430 -7.73 -4.35 -30.51
C THR A 430 -6.65 -4.81 -31.51
N ASP A 431 -7.04 -5.15 -32.74
CA ASP A 431 -6.12 -5.41 -33.85
C ASP A 431 -5.81 -4.11 -34.61
N VAL A 432 -4.65 -3.51 -34.33
CA VAL A 432 -4.24 -2.22 -34.92
C VAL A 432 -4.12 -2.25 -36.46
N ARG A 433 -4.00 -3.43 -37.08
CA ARG A 433 -3.98 -3.55 -38.55
C ARG A 433 -5.31 -3.17 -39.18
N ARG A 434 -6.40 -3.21 -38.41
CA ARG A 434 -7.75 -2.79 -38.82
C ARG A 434 -7.93 -1.27 -38.77
N ARG A 435 -6.90 -0.53 -38.34
CA ARG A 435 -6.90 0.93 -38.20
C ARG A 435 -8.07 1.42 -37.33
N PRO A 436 -8.20 0.91 -36.08
CA PRO A 436 -9.22 1.38 -35.16
C PRO A 436 -9.06 2.89 -34.92
N GLU A 437 -10.18 3.57 -34.66
CA GLU A 437 -10.16 4.97 -34.26
C GLU A 437 -9.70 5.08 -32.81
N ILE A 438 -8.45 5.50 -32.61
CA ILE A 438 -7.88 5.76 -31.28
C ILE A 438 -7.63 7.27 -31.16
N PRO A 439 -8.26 7.95 -30.19
CA PRO A 439 -8.08 9.39 -29.99
C PRO A 439 -6.61 9.78 -29.88
N VAL A 440 -6.29 11.00 -30.33
CA VAL A 440 -4.95 11.57 -30.18
C VAL A 440 -4.75 12.01 -28.74
N ASN A 441 -3.56 11.78 -28.20
CA ASN A 441 -3.20 12.22 -26.86
C ASN A 441 -2.98 13.74 -26.84
N GLY A 442 -4.07 14.49 -26.67
CA GLY A 442 -4.07 15.96 -26.62
C GLY A 442 -4.12 16.55 -25.21
N SER A 443 -4.56 15.76 -24.22
CA SER A 443 -4.75 16.22 -22.83
C SER A 443 -3.85 15.45 -21.87
N PRO A 444 -3.14 16.09 -20.93
CA PRO A 444 -2.36 15.39 -19.93
C PRO A 444 -3.23 14.60 -18.92
N ALA A 445 -4.54 14.86 -18.85
CA ALA A 445 -5.43 14.19 -17.90
C ALA A 445 -5.88 12.80 -18.36
N LEU A 446 -5.95 12.56 -19.68
CA LEU A 446 -6.38 11.29 -20.28
C LEU A 446 -5.51 10.95 -21.49
N GLN A 447 -4.95 9.74 -21.48
CA GLN A 447 -4.09 9.20 -22.52
C GLN A 447 -4.70 7.93 -23.12
N HIS A 448 -4.50 7.72 -24.41
CA HIS A 448 -5.11 6.65 -25.20
C HIS A 448 -4.02 5.80 -25.84
N TYR A 449 -4.11 4.48 -25.65
CA TYR A 449 -3.18 3.53 -26.25
C TYR A 449 -3.89 2.27 -26.73
N ALA A 450 -3.64 1.86 -27.97
CA ALA A 450 -4.04 0.55 -28.46
C ALA A 450 -3.03 -0.51 -28.03
N VAL A 451 -3.50 -1.56 -27.36
CA VAL A 451 -2.70 -2.75 -27.02
C VAL A 451 -3.00 -3.83 -28.06
N SER A 452 -1.96 -4.30 -28.75
CA SER A 452 -2.13 -5.25 -29.85
C SER A 452 -0.99 -6.24 -29.99
N ARG A 453 -1.35 -7.47 -30.36
CA ARG A 453 -0.38 -8.52 -30.74
C ARG A 453 0.32 -8.28 -32.07
N TRP A 454 -0.08 -7.25 -32.81
CA TRP A 454 0.48 -6.90 -34.11
C TRP A 454 1.04 -5.48 -34.03
N ASP A 455 2.12 -5.22 -34.76
CA ASP A 455 2.64 -3.87 -34.88
C ASP A 455 1.75 -3.04 -35.80
N ALA A 456 1.65 -1.75 -35.51
CA ALA A 456 0.84 -0.83 -36.30
C ALA A 456 1.52 -0.54 -37.65
N PRO A 457 0.78 -0.63 -38.78
CA PRO A 457 1.33 -0.24 -40.09
C PRO A 457 1.88 1.20 -40.08
N HIS A 458 2.95 1.46 -40.82
CA HIS A 458 3.60 2.79 -40.82
C HIS A 458 2.68 3.91 -41.34
N ASP A 459 1.74 3.56 -42.22
CA ASP A 459 0.75 4.46 -42.81
C ASP A 459 -0.57 4.52 -42.03
N SER A 460 -0.63 3.93 -40.83
CA SER A 460 -1.85 3.88 -40.01
C SER A 460 -2.14 5.17 -39.24
N GLY A 461 -1.12 5.99 -38.97
CA GLY A 461 -1.23 7.12 -38.03
C GLY A 461 -1.38 6.72 -36.55
N LEU A 462 -1.21 5.43 -36.22
CA LEU A 462 -1.41 4.89 -34.86
C LEU A 462 -0.12 4.59 -34.10
N ARG A 463 1.05 4.58 -34.77
CA ARG A 463 2.31 4.07 -34.16
C ARG A 463 2.63 4.69 -32.81
N ASP A 464 2.48 6.01 -32.68
CA ASP A 464 2.81 6.73 -31.44
C ASP A 464 1.88 6.38 -30.26
N ARG A 465 0.75 5.73 -30.55
CA ARG A 465 -0.25 5.29 -29.57
C ARG A 465 -0.50 3.78 -29.62
N ALA A 466 0.33 3.02 -30.33
CA ALA A 466 0.22 1.57 -30.43
C ALA A 466 1.29 0.90 -29.57
N LEU A 467 0.83 0.07 -28.66
CA LEU A 467 1.63 -0.74 -27.75
C LEU A 467 1.57 -2.19 -28.23
N PHE A 468 2.73 -2.70 -28.64
CA PHE A 468 2.88 -4.08 -29.03
C PHE A 468 2.91 -4.98 -27.79
N ASP A 469 2.08 -6.02 -27.81
CA ASP A 469 1.90 -7.05 -26.78
C ASP A 469 2.41 -8.41 -27.31
N PRO A 470 3.73 -8.68 -27.19
CA PRO A 470 4.33 -9.90 -27.68
C PRO A 470 3.66 -11.14 -27.07
N GLY A 471 3.16 -12.04 -27.91
CA GLY A 471 2.51 -13.28 -27.45
C GLY A 471 1.12 -13.10 -26.84
N SER A 472 0.57 -11.88 -26.89
CA SER A 472 -0.72 -11.52 -26.30
C SER A 472 -0.76 -11.74 -24.78
N VAL A 473 0.37 -11.52 -24.09
CA VAL A 473 0.48 -11.77 -22.64
C VAL A 473 -0.44 -10.81 -21.89
N ALA A 474 -0.40 -9.51 -22.23
CA ALA A 474 -1.26 -8.52 -21.60
C ALA A 474 -2.73 -8.76 -21.90
N THR A 475 -3.05 -8.99 -23.16
CA THR A 475 -4.42 -9.26 -23.60
C THR A 475 -5.01 -10.49 -22.90
N LYS A 476 -4.26 -11.59 -22.78
CA LYS A 476 -4.71 -12.80 -22.08
C LYS A 476 -4.87 -12.57 -20.58
N ARG A 477 -3.92 -11.88 -19.94
CA ARG A 477 -3.96 -11.63 -18.50
C ARG A 477 -5.10 -10.69 -18.11
N TYR A 478 -5.39 -9.67 -18.93
CA TYR A 478 -6.53 -8.79 -18.73
C TYR A 478 -7.86 -9.53 -18.94
N GLY A 479 -7.90 -10.50 -19.87
CA GLY A 479 -9.06 -11.37 -20.06
C GLY A 479 -10.33 -10.65 -20.52
N VAL A 480 -10.21 -9.41 -21.01
CA VAL A 480 -11.34 -8.62 -21.52
C VAL A 480 -11.76 -9.10 -22.92
N PRO A 481 -13.04 -8.93 -23.31
CA PRO A 481 -13.48 -9.25 -24.66
C PRO A 481 -12.67 -8.50 -25.73
N PRO A 482 -12.52 -9.05 -26.96
CA PRO A 482 -11.93 -8.32 -28.07
C PRO A 482 -12.66 -6.99 -28.31
N GLU A 483 -11.93 -5.97 -28.75
CA GLU A 483 -12.47 -4.63 -28.98
C GLU A 483 -13.07 -4.02 -27.70
N SER A 484 -12.35 -4.16 -26.58
CA SER A 484 -12.68 -3.50 -25.30
C SER A 484 -11.72 -2.37 -24.99
N VAL A 485 -12.20 -1.37 -24.26
CA VAL A 485 -11.40 -0.36 -23.60
C VAL A 485 -11.35 -0.64 -22.10
N VAL A 486 -10.18 -0.49 -21.50
CA VAL A 486 -9.97 -0.52 -20.05
C VAL A 486 -9.43 0.83 -19.63
N LEU A 487 -10.22 1.57 -18.84
CA LEU A 487 -9.83 2.86 -18.29
C LEU A 487 -9.14 2.63 -16.95
N ILE A 488 -7.90 3.10 -16.80
CA ILE A 488 -7.06 2.94 -15.61
C ILE A 488 -6.81 4.32 -15.00
N ARG A 489 -6.94 4.40 -13.68
CA ARG A 489 -6.68 5.61 -12.88
C ARG A 489 -5.20 5.87 -12.65
N PRO A 490 -4.84 7.09 -12.21
CA PRO A 490 -3.47 7.42 -11.84
C PRO A 490 -2.85 6.55 -10.75
N ASP A 491 -3.68 5.98 -9.88
CA ASP A 491 -3.25 5.06 -8.82
C ASP A 491 -3.18 3.58 -9.25
N GLY A 492 -3.34 3.30 -10.55
CA GLY A 492 -3.21 1.96 -11.12
C GLY A 492 -4.39 1.04 -10.84
N HIS A 493 -5.56 1.57 -10.44
CA HIS A 493 -6.79 0.80 -10.40
C HIS A 493 -7.61 0.97 -11.68
N VAL A 494 -8.27 -0.09 -12.10
CA VAL A 494 -9.21 -0.07 -13.22
C VAL A 494 -10.45 0.74 -12.82
N ALA A 495 -10.70 1.84 -13.50
CA ALA A 495 -11.86 2.69 -13.28
C ALA A 495 -13.11 2.12 -13.97
N ALA A 496 -12.93 1.53 -15.15
CA ALA A 496 -14.01 0.93 -15.93
C ALA A 496 -13.49 -0.01 -17.01
N VAL A 497 -14.32 -0.96 -17.41
CA VAL A 497 -14.15 -1.80 -18.61
C VAL A 497 -15.40 -1.63 -19.47
N ALA A 498 -15.23 -1.32 -20.75
CA ALA A 498 -16.35 -1.11 -21.67
C ALA A 498 -16.01 -1.61 -23.09
N PRO A 499 -17.01 -1.89 -23.94
CA PRO A 499 -16.78 -2.07 -25.37
C PRO A 499 -16.15 -0.81 -25.99
N MET A 500 -15.32 -0.99 -27.01
CA MET A 500 -14.80 0.13 -27.79
C MET A 500 -15.93 0.88 -28.49
N GLY A 501 -15.87 2.20 -28.42
CA GLY A 501 -16.78 3.12 -29.09
C GLY A 501 -16.15 4.51 -29.17
N THR A 502 -16.59 5.32 -30.13
CA THR A 502 -16.13 6.70 -30.26
C THR A 502 -16.50 7.49 -28.99
N GLY A 503 -15.53 8.14 -28.34
CA GLY A 503 -15.75 8.99 -27.16
C GLY A 503 -15.97 8.26 -25.83
N ILE A 504 -15.95 6.92 -25.80
CA ILE A 504 -16.30 6.16 -24.59
C ILE A 504 -15.34 6.42 -23.42
N ALA A 505 -14.05 6.66 -23.69
CA ALA A 505 -13.06 6.89 -22.64
C ALA A 505 -13.28 8.27 -21.99
N GLU A 506 -13.62 9.26 -22.79
CA GLU A 506 -13.94 10.63 -22.40
C GLU A 506 -15.24 10.69 -21.59
N GLU A 507 -16.27 9.93 -22.01
CA GLU A 507 -17.51 9.78 -21.26
C GLU A 507 -17.27 9.16 -19.88
N LEU A 508 -16.50 8.06 -19.83
CA LEU A 508 -16.14 7.39 -18.57
C LEU A 508 -15.32 8.32 -17.67
N TYR A 509 -14.31 9.00 -18.22
CA TYR A 509 -13.53 10.01 -17.50
C TYR A 509 -14.42 11.10 -16.90
N THR A 510 -15.36 11.63 -17.69
CA THR A 510 -16.27 12.70 -17.26
C THR A 510 -17.19 12.23 -16.15
N ARG A 511 -17.70 11.01 -16.24
CA ARG A 511 -18.53 10.40 -15.19
C ARG A 511 -17.77 10.25 -13.87
N ILE A 512 -16.49 9.87 -13.93
CA ILE A 512 -15.66 9.64 -12.74
C ILE A 512 -15.21 10.95 -12.10
N THR A 513 -14.79 11.91 -12.92
CA THR A 513 -14.18 13.16 -12.45
C THR A 513 -15.17 14.30 -12.28
N GLY A 514 -16.38 14.16 -12.81
CA GLY A 514 -17.39 15.21 -12.84
C GLY A 514 -17.07 16.36 -13.81
N ARG A 515 -16.03 16.23 -14.66
CA ARG A 515 -15.59 17.25 -15.61
C ARG A 515 -15.16 16.62 -16.94
N GLU A 516 -15.38 17.36 -18.02
CA GLU A 516 -14.84 16.98 -19.33
C GLU A 516 -13.31 16.96 -19.31
N VAL A 517 -12.73 16.20 -20.23
CA VAL A 517 -11.28 16.15 -20.43
C VAL A 517 -10.80 17.57 -20.81
N PRO A 518 -9.84 18.15 -20.08
CA PRO A 518 -9.38 19.53 -20.25
C PRO A 518 -8.51 19.75 -21.50
#